data_AF-A0A7C8VR64-F1
#
_entry.id   AF-A0A7C8VR64-F1
#
_cell.length_a   1.000
_cell.length_b   1.000
_cell.length_c   1.000
_cell.angle_alpha   90.00
_cell.angle_beta   90.00
_cell.angle_gamma   90.00
#
_symmetry.space_group_name_H-M   'P 1'
#
loop_
_entity.id
_entity.type
_entity.pdbx_description
1 polymer ?
#
loop_
_entity_poly.entity_id
_entity_poly.type
_entity_poly.pdbx_seq_one_letter_code
_entity_poly.pdbx_strand_id
1 'polypeptide(L)'
;MNLFFFFLVLVSPASSIPLSSVRSSALASTLPFPGDKFIRTLLRSHAPKFATGIPLAVSPPITQRNLALFRTAALNLNITHPVTFLDDSRKFHYPVFETTKCQLGKDTDNVTPFLDSTTLGTYFKDIFQMIPSWTNGDTVLSRFDLFHGHLFANPSTGAVGVVFHSKEYPAENTETFPFNLGYCQINSNVTFVQKIMRKRNIIWIIDDRDRTSLWRVDMGVRTGDSAIDTILGGEPFYTLYEGSLGNVVADLYYLNGLELSVSLY
;
A
#
# COMPACT_ATOMS: atom_id res chain seq x y z
N MET A 1 -44.52 56.22 6.24
CA MET A 1 -44.80 54.95 6.92
C MET A 1 -44.39 53.83 5.98
N ASN A 2 -43.18 53.30 6.14
CA ASN A 2 -42.76 52.00 5.65
C ASN A 2 -41.46 51.63 6.35
N LEU A 3 -41.51 50.51 7.05
CA LEU A 3 -40.51 50.00 7.98
C LEU A 3 -39.26 49.47 7.26
N PHE A 4 -38.12 49.71 7.90
CA PHE A 4 -36.84 49.05 7.66
C PHE A 4 -36.93 47.53 7.86
N PHE A 5 -36.26 46.76 7.00
CA PHE A 5 -35.56 45.53 7.39
C PHE A 5 -34.29 45.38 6.54
N PHE A 6 -33.16 45.84 7.09
CA PHE A 6 -31.83 45.43 6.64
C PHE A 6 -31.51 44.11 7.34
N PHE A 7 -31.36 43.02 6.59
CA PHE A 7 -30.74 41.81 7.12
C PHE A 7 -29.22 42.01 7.12
N LEU A 8 -28.67 42.27 8.30
CA LEU A 8 -27.24 42.22 8.57
C LEU A 8 -26.87 40.73 8.75
N VAL A 9 -26.24 40.11 7.75
CA VAL A 9 -25.65 38.78 7.92
C VAL A 9 -24.33 38.95 8.67
N LEU A 10 -24.34 38.68 9.97
CA LEU A 10 -23.15 38.54 10.80
C LEU A 10 -22.40 37.27 10.38
N VAL A 11 -21.27 37.44 9.68
CA VAL A 11 -20.31 36.37 9.45
C VAL A 11 -19.48 36.22 10.73
N SER A 12 -19.80 35.22 11.55
CA SER A 12 -18.95 34.82 12.66
C SER A 12 -17.63 34.24 12.13
N PRO A 13 -16.46 34.64 12.65
CA PRO A 13 -15.22 33.94 12.37
C PRO A 13 -15.29 32.59 13.08
N ALA A 14 -15.45 31.50 12.32
CA ALA A 14 -15.29 30.17 12.87
C ALA A 14 -13.83 30.02 13.30
N SER A 15 -13.66 29.93 14.62
CA SER A 15 -12.41 29.72 15.32
C SER A 15 -11.59 28.59 14.68
N SER A 16 -10.40 28.93 14.23
CA SER A 16 -9.36 27.98 13.88
C SER A 16 -9.02 27.14 15.12
N ILE A 17 -9.53 25.91 15.17
CA ILE A 17 -9.05 24.90 16.10
C ILE A 17 -7.65 24.51 15.63
N PRO A 18 -6.59 24.72 16.42
CA PRO A 18 -5.29 24.16 16.08
C PRO A 18 -5.41 22.64 16.19
N LEU A 19 -5.29 21.93 15.07
CA LEU A 19 -5.05 20.49 15.12
C LEU A 19 -3.66 20.32 15.77
N SER A 20 -3.68 19.98 17.05
CA SER A 20 -2.50 19.60 17.81
C SER A 20 -1.77 18.49 17.06
N SER A 21 -0.54 18.74 16.64
CA SER A 21 0.41 17.72 16.24
C SER A 21 0.80 16.91 17.47
N VAL A 22 -0.07 16.00 17.90
CA VAL A 22 0.30 14.98 18.88
C VAL A 22 1.09 13.93 18.12
N ARG A 23 2.40 14.16 18.02
CA ARG A 23 3.38 13.10 17.78
C ARG A 23 3.33 12.19 19.00
N SER A 24 2.37 11.27 19.00
CA SER A 24 2.35 10.15 19.93
C SER A 24 3.54 9.27 19.56
N SER A 25 4.59 9.32 20.38
CA SER A 25 5.60 8.26 20.40
C SER A 25 4.92 6.99 20.91
N ALA A 26 4.21 6.31 20.02
CA ALA A 26 3.68 4.99 20.30
C ALA A 26 4.89 4.07 20.50
N LEU A 27 5.15 3.65 21.74
CA LEU A 27 5.89 2.41 21.96
C LEU A 27 5.27 1.36 21.02
N ALA A 28 6.08 0.76 20.15
CA ALA A 28 5.68 -0.30 19.26
C ALA A 28 4.90 -1.35 20.08
N SER A 29 3.58 -1.34 19.93
CA SER A 29 2.71 -2.27 20.64
C SER A 29 3.11 -3.68 20.25
N THR A 30 3.54 -4.49 21.22
CA THR A 30 3.79 -5.92 21.05
C THR A 30 2.48 -6.72 21.08
N LEU A 31 1.32 -6.07 21.07
CA LEU A 31 0.04 -6.75 20.97
C LEU A 31 -0.06 -7.43 19.60
N PRO A 32 -0.60 -8.66 19.56
CA PRO A 32 -0.72 -9.40 18.31
C PRO A 32 -1.65 -8.65 17.34
N PHE A 33 -1.26 -8.57 16.08
CA PHE A 33 -2.12 -8.05 15.02
C PHE A 33 -3.11 -9.16 14.58
N PRO A 34 -4.32 -8.81 14.11
CA PRO A 34 -5.27 -9.79 13.60
C PRO A 34 -4.66 -10.72 12.53
N GLY A 35 -3.75 -10.18 11.70
CA GLY A 35 -3.08 -10.86 10.61
C GLY A 35 -1.85 -11.69 10.99
N ASP A 36 -1.48 -11.80 12.28
CA ASP A 36 -0.27 -12.52 12.69
C ASP A 36 -0.26 -13.97 12.20
N LYS A 37 -1.38 -14.68 12.32
CA LYS A 37 -1.50 -16.07 11.86
C LYS A 37 -1.43 -16.18 10.34
N PHE A 38 -2.02 -15.22 9.63
CA PHE A 38 -1.96 -15.11 8.18
C PHE A 38 -0.51 -14.93 7.71
N ILE A 39 0.23 -13.98 8.30
CA ILE A 39 1.66 -13.74 8.00
C ILE A 39 2.50 -14.97 8.32
N ARG A 40 2.40 -15.54 9.52
CA ARG A 40 3.14 -16.76 9.90
C ARG A 40 2.85 -17.93 8.96
N THR A 41 1.69 -17.97 8.33
CA THR A 41 1.33 -18.98 7.35
C THR A 41 2.03 -18.75 6.01
N LEU A 42 2.12 -17.50 5.54
CA LEU A 42 2.90 -17.13 4.35
C LEU A 42 4.42 -17.32 4.52
N LEU A 43 4.94 -17.22 5.76
CA LEU A 43 6.36 -17.44 6.07
C LEU A 43 6.80 -18.92 6.07
N ARG A 44 5.87 -19.87 5.85
CA ARG A 44 6.19 -21.30 5.81
C ARG A 44 6.86 -21.67 4.49
N SER A 45 7.51 -22.84 4.47
CA SER A 45 8.19 -23.36 3.27
C SER A 45 7.25 -23.83 2.16
N HIS A 46 5.95 -23.95 2.43
CA HIS A 46 4.96 -24.45 1.48
C HIS A 46 3.85 -23.42 1.30
N ALA A 47 3.38 -23.27 0.06
CA ALA A 47 2.30 -22.36 -0.28
C ALA A 47 1.00 -22.76 0.46
N PRO A 48 0.34 -21.83 1.17
CA PRO A 48 -0.95 -22.12 1.78
C PRO A 48 -2.07 -22.15 0.73
N LYS A 49 -3.21 -22.74 1.09
CA LYS A 49 -4.36 -22.91 0.18
C LYS A 49 -4.88 -21.61 -0.46
N PHE A 50 -4.67 -20.48 0.22
CA PHE A 50 -5.16 -19.17 -0.20
C PHE A 50 -4.08 -18.33 -0.91
N ALA A 51 -2.88 -18.85 -1.15
CA ALA A 51 -1.83 -18.07 -1.82
C ALA A 51 -1.02 -18.89 -2.81
N THR A 52 -0.59 -18.25 -3.88
CA THR A 52 0.35 -18.81 -4.85
C THR A 52 1.66 -18.05 -4.76
N GLY A 53 2.78 -18.78 -4.66
CA GLY A 53 4.11 -18.17 -4.63
C GLY A 53 4.47 -17.61 -6.01
N ILE A 54 4.93 -16.37 -6.03
CA ILE A 54 5.54 -15.73 -7.20
C ILE A 54 7.06 -15.91 -7.06
N PRO A 55 7.74 -16.58 -8.01
CA PRO A 55 9.18 -16.74 -7.95
C PRO A 55 9.90 -15.38 -7.95
N LEU A 56 10.80 -15.19 -6.98
CA LEU A 56 11.72 -14.06 -6.95
C LEU A 56 13.12 -14.52 -7.35
N ALA A 57 13.82 -13.70 -8.12
CA ALA A 57 15.24 -13.92 -8.38
C ALA A 57 16.04 -13.78 -7.07
N VAL A 58 17.12 -14.56 -6.95
CA VAL A 58 18.04 -14.42 -5.83
C VAL A 58 18.70 -13.05 -5.90
N SER A 59 18.49 -12.24 -4.86
CA SER A 59 19.05 -10.89 -4.79
C SER A 59 20.57 -10.96 -4.60
N PRO A 60 21.37 -10.07 -5.25
CA PRO A 60 22.80 -9.96 -4.98
C PRO A 60 23.09 -9.61 -3.50
N PRO A 61 24.29 -9.92 -2.97
CA PRO A 61 24.62 -9.69 -1.56
C PRO A 61 24.39 -8.25 -1.08
N ILE A 62 24.69 -7.25 -1.92
CA ILE A 62 24.46 -5.84 -1.58
C ILE A 62 22.96 -5.52 -1.42
N THR A 63 22.10 -6.09 -2.27
CA THR A 63 20.65 -5.95 -2.17
C THR A 63 20.10 -6.67 -0.96
N GLN A 64 20.60 -7.88 -0.65
CA GLN A 64 20.22 -8.59 0.58
C GLN A 64 20.56 -7.77 1.83
N ARG A 65 21.75 -7.17 1.88
CA ARG A 65 22.15 -6.28 2.98
C ARG A 65 21.22 -5.06 3.10
N ASN A 66 20.91 -4.41 1.98
CA ASN A 66 20.01 -3.25 1.96
C ASN A 66 18.59 -3.62 2.41
N LEU A 67 18.10 -4.80 2.02
CA LEU A 67 16.80 -5.33 2.45
C LEU A 67 16.76 -5.64 3.96
N ALA A 68 17.83 -6.21 4.52
CA ALA A 68 17.94 -6.45 5.97
C ALA A 68 17.95 -5.14 6.78
N LEU A 69 18.69 -4.13 6.28
CA LEU A 69 18.70 -2.79 6.87
C LEU A 69 17.31 -2.12 6.77
N PHE A 70 16.66 -2.23 5.62
CA PHE A 70 15.30 -1.75 5.40
C PHE A 70 14.31 -2.40 6.37
N ARG A 71 14.38 -3.73 6.54
CA ARG A 71 13.54 -4.46 7.50
C ARG A 71 13.75 -3.96 8.93
N THR A 72 15.02 -3.81 9.34
CA THR A 72 15.36 -3.33 10.68
C THR A 72 14.86 -1.90 10.91
N ALA A 73 15.02 -1.02 9.92
CA ALA A 73 14.52 0.35 9.98
C ALA A 73 12.98 0.40 10.11
N ALA A 74 12.27 -0.39 9.30
CA ALA A 74 10.80 -0.45 9.33
C ALA A 74 10.26 -1.00 10.66
N LEU A 75 10.90 -2.02 11.25
CA LEU A 75 10.48 -2.59 12.54
C LEU A 75 10.75 -1.65 13.73
N ASN A 76 11.77 -0.79 13.64
CA ASN A 76 12.16 0.06 14.75
C ASN A 76 11.22 1.26 14.98
N LEU A 77 10.27 1.54 14.08
CA LEU A 77 9.25 2.62 14.10
C LEU A 77 9.74 4.05 14.47
N ASN A 78 11.03 4.23 14.77
CA ASN A 78 11.73 5.50 14.86
C ASN A 78 12.22 5.82 13.45
N ILE A 79 11.44 6.68 12.79
CA ILE A 79 11.45 7.09 11.38
C ILE A 79 12.80 7.69 10.89
N THR A 80 13.87 7.68 11.69
CA THR A 80 15.15 8.30 11.34
C THR A 80 16.07 7.44 10.46
N HIS A 81 15.73 6.18 10.16
CA HIS A 81 16.61 5.26 9.43
C HIS A 81 16.13 4.70 8.07
N PRO A 82 14.87 4.83 7.61
CA PRO A 82 14.56 4.64 6.19
C PRO A 82 15.19 5.73 5.31
N VAL A 83 15.52 6.88 5.89
CA VAL A 83 16.02 8.08 5.20
C VAL A 83 17.31 7.84 4.41
N THR A 84 18.16 6.88 4.80
CA THR A 84 19.38 6.57 4.02
C THR A 84 19.10 5.94 2.67
N PHE A 85 17.85 5.55 2.40
CA PHE A 85 17.42 5.02 1.11
C PHE A 85 16.69 6.05 0.26
N LEU A 86 16.46 7.26 0.77
CA LEU A 86 15.59 8.27 0.16
C LEU A 86 16.37 9.51 -0.22
N ASP A 87 16.02 10.09 -1.35
CA ASP A 87 16.63 11.31 -1.87
C ASP A 87 15.82 12.53 -1.43
N ASP A 88 15.97 12.88 -0.14
CA ASP A 88 15.32 14.07 0.45
C ASP A 88 15.96 15.40 -0.04
N SER A 89 17.00 15.34 -0.88
CA SER A 89 17.74 16.54 -1.31
C SER A 89 16.99 17.37 -2.34
N ARG A 90 15.98 16.79 -3.01
CA ARG A 90 15.21 17.44 -4.07
C ARG A 90 13.72 17.30 -3.87
N LYS A 91 12.98 18.30 -4.34
CA LYS A 91 11.52 18.25 -4.39
C LYS A 91 11.09 17.30 -5.49
N PHE A 92 10.18 16.40 -5.17
CA PHE A 92 9.56 15.48 -6.10
C PHE A 92 8.04 15.59 -5.95
N HIS A 93 7.33 15.61 -7.08
CA HIS A 93 5.87 15.69 -7.10
C HIS A 93 5.36 14.48 -7.85
N TYR A 94 4.57 13.65 -7.16
CA TYR A 94 3.91 12.54 -7.84
C TYR A 94 2.75 13.05 -8.72
N PRO A 95 2.45 12.41 -9.86
CA PRO A 95 1.40 12.91 -10.74
C PRO A 95 0.04 13.01 -10.06
N VAL A 96 -0.68 14.08 -10.38
CA VAL A 96 -2.07 14.31 -9.97
C VAL A 96 -2.95 14.27 -11.21
N PHE A 97 -4.09 13.59 -11.12
CA PHE A 97 -5.01 13.41 -12.24
C PHE A 97 -6.32 14.18 -12.01
N GLU A 98 -7.14 14.29 -13.06
CA GLU A 98 -8.45 14.93 -13.02
C GLU A 98 -8.41 16.36 -12.44
N THR A 99 -7.63 17.25 -13.07
CA THR A 99 -7.48 18.66 -12.66
C THR A 99 -7.26 18.80 -11.15
N THR A 100 -6.23 18.11 -10.64
CA THR A 100 -5.75 18.10 -9.25
C THR A 100 -6.59 17.34 -8.21
N LYS A 101 -7.63 16.59 -8.61
CA LYS A 101 -8.54 15.93 -7.65
C LYS A 101 -8.19 14.49 -7.33
N CYS A 102 -7.58 13.76 -8.25
CA CYS A 102 -7.09 12.41 -7.98
C CYS A 102 -5.63 12.48 -7.58
N GLN A 103 -5.39 12.37 -6.27
CA GLN A 103 -4.07 12.19 -5.68
C GLN A 103 -3.88 10.71 -5.41
N LEU A 104 -3.05 10.04 -6.22
CA LEU A 104 -2.73 8.63 -6.03
C LEU A 104 -1.89 8.39 -4.76
N GLY A 105 -1.18 9.42 -4.30
CA GLY A 105 -0.47 9.40 -3.02
C GLY A 105 -1.24 10.14 -1.94
N LYS A 106 -1.01 9.75 -0.68
CA LYS A 106 -1.64 10.35 0.51
C LYS A 106 -1.41 11.86 0.60
N ASP A 107 -0.25 12.32 0.13
CA ASP A 107 0.11 13.72 -0.05
C ASP A 107 1.15 13.82 -1.17
N THR A 108 0.79 14.41 -2.31
CA THR A 108 1.65 14.48 -3.50
C THR A 108 2.91 15.31 -3.31
N ASP A 109 2.95 16.15 -2.26
CA ASP A 109 4.07 17.01 -1.93
C ASP A 109 5.01 16.38 -0.88
N ASN A 110 4.58 15.30 -0.23
CA ASN A 110 5.35 14.54 0.77
C ASN A 110 5.77 13.15 0.26
N VAL A 111 5.97 13.03 -1.06
CA VAL A 111 6.51 11.84 -1.71
C VAL A 111 8.00 12.04 -2.01
N THR A 112 8.86 11.17 -1.45
CA THR A 112 10.30 11.20 -1.70
C THR A 112 10.72 10.04 -2.62
N PRO A 113 11.53 10.27 -3.66
CA PRO A 113 12.11 9.20 -4.47
C PRO A 113 13.16 8.39 -3.70
N PHE A 114 13.34 7.13 -4.08
CA PHE A 114 14.47 6.34 -3.59
C PHE A 114 15.80 6.85 -4.17
N LEU A 115 16.88 6.74 -3.40
CA LEU A 115 18.24 7.02 -3.88
C LEU A 115 18.65 5.98 -4.92
N ASP A 116 19.00 6.45 -6.12
CA ASP A 116 19.55 5.63 -7.21
C ASP A 116 20.81 4.87 -6.81
N SER A 117 21.59 5.43 -5.86
CA SER A 117 22.80 4.79 -5.33
C SER A 117 22.51 3.54 -4.49
N THR A 118 21.25 3.32 -4.10
CA THR A 118 20.83 2.14 -3.36
C THR A 118 20.20 1.12 -4.29
N THR A 119 20.50 -0.16 -4.10
CA THR A 119 19.86 -1.23 -4.88
C THR A 119 18.41 -1.50 -4.47
N LEU A 120 17.91 -0.83 -3.43
CA LEU A 120 16.57 -1.02 -2.87
C LEU A 120 15.48 -0.44 -3.78
N GLY A 121 15.72 0.75 -4.33
CA GLY A 121 14.79 1.38 -5.28
C GLY A 121 14.59 0.53 -6.52
N THR A 122 15.69 0.05 -7.12
CA THR A 122 15.66 -0.89 -8.25
C THR A 122 14.93 -2.18 -7.90
N TYR A 123 15.19 -2.76 -6.72
CA TYR A 123 14.54 -4.00 -6.29
C TYR A 123 13.01 -3.90 -6.27
N PHE A 124 12.44 -2.86 -5.64
CA PHE A 124 10.99 -2.69 -5.58
C PHE A 124 10.40 -2.27 -6.94
N LYS A 125 11.12 -1.45 -7.71
CA LYS A 125 10.75 -1.13 -9.10
C LYS A 125 10.63 -2.41 -9.94
N ASP A 126 11.60 -3.32 -9.83
CA ASP A 126 11.60 -4.59 -10.56
C ASP A 126 10.40 -5.46 -10.15
N ILE A 127 10.00 -5.45 -8.86
CA ILE A 127 8.77 -6.14 -8.41
C ILE A 127 7.54 -5.57 -9.13
N PHE A 128 7.36 -4.24 -9.14
CA PHE A 128 6.24 -3.60 -9.86
C PHE A 128 6.23 -3.99 -11.35
N GLN A 129 7.39 -4.01 -11.99
CA GLN A 129 7.51 -4.34 -13.42
C GLN A 129 7.33 -5.84 -13.72
N MET A 130 7.66 -6.71 -12.76
CA MET A 130 7.55 -8.16 -12.92
C MET A 130 6.11 -8.66 -12.79
N ILE A 131 5.32 -8.07 -11.89
CA ILE A 131 3.94 -8.52 -11.60
C ILE A 131 3.06 -8.62 -12.87
N PRO A 132 3.02 -7.63 -13.79
CA PRO A 132 2.25 -7.74 -15.03
C PRO A 132 2.60 -8.96 -15.87
N SER A 133 3.90 -9.26 -16.00
CA SER A 133 4.39 -10.43 -16.75
C SER A 133 3.97 -11.74 -16.07
N TRP A 134 4.11 -11.83 -14.74
CA TRP A 134 3.74 -13.04 -14.00
C TRP A 134 2.23 -13.30 -14.00
N THR A 135 1.44 -12.23 -13.97
CA THR A 135 -0.02 -12.30 -14.04
C THR A 135 -0.56 -12.49 -15.46
N ASN A 136 0.32 -12.67 -16.47
CA ASN A 136 -0.03 -12.82 -17.88
C ASN A 136 -0.93 -11.68 -18.40
N GLY A 137 -0.65 -10.44 -17.97
CA GLY A 137 -1.41 -9.26 -18.34
C GLY A 137 -2.73 -9.06 -17.58
N ASP A 138 -3.11 -9.96 -16.67
CA ASP A 138 -4.27 -9.73 -15.78
C ASP A 138 -4.07 -8.46 -14.96
N THR A 139 -2.83 -8.13 -14.58
CA THR A 139 -2.47 -6.90 -13.87
C THR A 139 -1.60 -6.04 -14.78
N VAL A 140 -1.83 -4.72 -14.78
CA VAL A 140 -1.02 -3.76 -15.56
C VAL A 140 -0.60 -2.60 -14.68
N LEU A 141 0.52 -1.94 -15.01
CA LEU A 141 0.94 -0.70 -14.35
C LEU A 141 0.18 0.49 -14.93
N SER A 142 -0.73 1.06 -14.17
CA SER A 142 -1.48 2.26 -14.55
C SER A 142 -2.00 2.98 -13.31
N ARG A 143 -2.49 4.21 -13.45
CA ARG A 143 -3.15 4.91 -12.33
C ARG A 143 -4.38 4.19 -11.73
N PHE A 144 -4.90 3.16 -12.41
CA PHE A 144 -6.07 2.40 -11.96
C PHE A 144 -5.70 0.99 -11.43
N ASP A 145 -4.49 0.53 -11.71
CA ASP A 145 -4.04 -0.84 -11.49
C ASP A 145 -2.55 -0.84 -11.11
N LEU A 146 -2.22 -1.40 -9.95
CA LEU A 146 -0.85 -1.65 -9.49
C LEU A 146 0.09 -0.42 -9.55
N PHE A 147 -0.35 0.75 -9.10
CA PHE A 147 0.53 1.93 -9.02
C PHE A 147 1.18 2.13 -7.66
N HIS A 148 0.74 1.39 -6.63
CA HIS A 148 1.24 1.55 -5.29
C HIS A 148 1.23 0.23 -4.49
N GLY A 149 1.86 0.27 -3.33
CA GLY A 149 1.71 -0.75 -2.29
C GLY A 149 2.00 -0.20 -0.91
N HIS A 150 1.37 -0.78 0.10
CA HIS A 150 1.47 -0.34 1.49
C HIS A 150 2.53 -1.15 2.25
N LEU A 151 3.52 -0.47 2.79
CA LEU A 151 4.54 -1.05 3.65
C LEU A 151 3.99 -1.20 5.07
N PHE A 152 4.00 -2.43 5.57
CA PHE A 152 3.68 -2.75 6.96
C PHE A 152 4.89 -3.36 7.68
N ALA A 153 5.00 -3.07 8.96
CA ALA A 153 5.96 -3.65 9.88
C ALA A 153 5.23 -4.38 11.00
N ASN A 154 5.52 -5.67 11.18
CA ASN A 154 4.90 -6.52 12.19
C ASN A 154 5.94 -6.98 13.23
N PRO A 155 6.07 -6.26 14.36
CA PRO A 155 7.00 -6.64 15.43
C PRO A 155 6.74 -8.02 16.05
N SER A 156 5.49 -8.50 16.12
CA SER A 156 5.16 -9.76 16.78
C SER A 156 5.63 -10.99 15.97
N THR A 157 5.69 -10.86 14.65
CA THR A 157 6.20 -11.89 13.72
C THR A 157 7.65 -11.62 13.29
N GLY A 158 8.15 -10.41 13.54
CA GLY A 158 9.44 -9.94 13.03
C GLY A 158 9.46 -9.70 11.52
N ALA A 159 8.30 -9.73 10.85
CA ALA A 159 8.20 -9.58 9.41
C ALA A 159 7.94 -8.13 8.99
N VAL A 160 8.44 -7.77 7.81
CA VAL A 160 8.10 -6.54 7.10
C VAL A 160 7.58 -6.94 5.74
N GLY A 161 6.57 -6.26 5.22
CA GLY A 161 6.04 -6.58 3.91
C GLY A 161 5.39 -5.40 3.20
N VAL A 162 5.18 -5.56 1.91
CA VAL A 162 4.47 -4.60 1.07
C VAL A 162 3.24 -5.29 0.50
N VAL A 163 2.07 -4.72 0.74
CA VAL A 163 0.80 -5.16 0.12
C VAL A 163 0.58 -4.31 -1.12
N PHE A 164 0.68 -4.91 -2.30
CA PHE A 164 0.33 -4.29 -3.57
C PHE A 164 -1.13 -4.55 -3.89
N HIS A 165 -1.85 -3.47 -4.18
CA HIS A 165 -3.22 -3.53 -4.66
C HIS A 165 -3.24 -3.39 -6.18
N SER A 166 -3.52 -4.49 -6.87
CA SER A 166 -3.93 -4.42 -8.28
C SER A 166 -5.41 -4.05 -8.37
N LYS A 167 -5.82 -3.47 -9.50
CA LYS A 167 -7.21 -3.15 -9.85
C LYS A 167 -7.95 -2.37 -8.78
N GLU A 168 -7.30 -1.34 -8.23
CA GLU A 168 -7.86 -0.53 -7.16
C GLU A 168 -9.06 0.29 -7.55
N TYR A 169 -9.08 0.75 -8.79
CA TYR A 169 -10.17 1.55 -9.30
C TYR A 169 -10.86 0.84 -10.47
N PRO A 170 -11.68 -0.21 -10.23
CA PRO A 170 -12.55 -0.75 -11.27
C PRO A 170 -13.49 0.33 -11.79
N ALA A 171 -13.79 0.33 -13.09
CA ALA A 171 -14.74 1.23 -13.69
C ALA A 171 -16.13 1.06 -13.07
N GLU A 172 -16.80 2.17 -12.78
CA GLU A 172 -18.19 2.14 -12.32
C GLU A 172 -19.08 1.53 -13.42
N ASN A 173 -19.88 0.54 -13.05
CA ASN A 173 -20.80 -0.13 -13.96
C ASN A 173 -22.05 -0.56 -13.18
N THR A 174 -23.22 -0.08 -13.60
CA THR A 174 -24.48 -0.28 -12.86
C THR A 174 -24.88 -1.75 -12.69
N GLU A 175 -24.38 -2.64 -13.54
CA GLU A 175 -24.74 -4.07 -13.52
C GLU A 175 -23.73 -4.92 -12.75
N THR A 176 -22.43 -4.61 -12.87
CA THR A 176 -21.35 -5.47 -12.38
C THR A 176 -20.54 -4.87 -11.24
N PHE A 177 -20.49 -3.54 -11.11
CA PHE A 177 -19.77 -2.81 -10.06
C PHE A 177 -20.37 -1.41 -9.83
N PRO A 178 -21.53 -1.31 -9.19
CA PRO A 178 -22.27 -0.05 -9.01
C PRO A 178 -21.72 0.78 -7.83
N PHE A 179 -20.39 0.94 -7.77
CA PHE A 179 -19.70 1.65 -6.69
C PHE A 179 -18.90 2.81 -7.27
N ASN A 180 -19.18 4.01 -6.76
CA ASN A 180 -18.41 5.21 -7.04
C ASN A 180 -17.24 5.31 -6.03
N LEU A 181 -16.02 5.21 -6.53
CA LEU A 181 -14.76 5.27 -5.77
C LEU A 181 -14.11 6.67 -5.83
N GLY A 182 -14.82 7.66 -6.34
CA GLY A 182 -14.39 9.05 -6.39
C GLY A 182 -13.49 9.39 -7.58
N TYR A 183 -12.73 10.48 -7.46
CA TYR A 183 -12.03 11.10 -8.59
C TYR A 183 -10.98 10.20 -9.25
N CYS A 184 -10.36 9.28 -8.51
CA CYS A 184 -9.37 8.36 -9.07
C CYS A 184 -9.97 7.22 -9.92
N GLN A 185 -11.29 7.02 -9.86
CA GLN A 185 -12.01 6.07 -10.70
C GLN A 185 -12.37 6.62 -12.08
N ILE A 186 -12.42 7.95 -12.22
CA ILE A 186 -12.88 8.62 -13.43
C ILE A 186 -12.05 8.13 -14.63
N ASN A 187 -12.74 7.76 -15.71
CA ASN A 187 -12.16 7.20 -16.93
C ASN A 187 -11.38 5.88 -16.75
N SER A 188 -11.62 5.14 -15.65
CA SER A 188 -11.05 3.81 -15.49
C SER A 188 -11.53 2.88 -16.61
N ASN A 189 -10.59 2.08 -17.13
CA ASN A 189 -10.85 1.01 -18.08
C ASN A 189 -10.81 -0.38 -17.42
N VAL A 190 -10.65 -0.45 -16.10
CA VAL A 190 -10.53 -1.71 -15.36
C VAL A 190 -11.92 -2.33 -15.23
N THR A 191 -12.19 -3.39 -15.98
CA THR A 191 -13.47 -4.11 -15.86
C THR A 191 -13.52 -4.92 -14.57
N PHE A 192 -14.62 -4.83 -13.83
CA PHE A 192 -14.83 -5.65 -12.65
C PHE A 192 -15.13 -7.10 -13.03
N VAL A 193 -14.27 -8.02 -12.58
CA VAL A 193 -14.48 -9.46 -12.71
C VAL A 193 -14.15 -10.11 -11.37
N GLN A 194 -15.16 -10.64 -10.68
CA GLN A 194 -15.04 -11.17 -9.31
C GLN A 194 -13.90 -12.19 -9.15
N LYS A 195 -13.70 -13.10 -10.11
CA LYS A 195 -12.63 -14.11 -10.09
C LYS A 195 -11.22 -13.50 -10.14
N ILE A 196 -11.08 -12.31 -10.73
CA ILE A 196 -9.83 -11.57 -10.82
C ILE A 196 -9.65 -10.72 -9.57
N MET A 197 -10.72 -10.04 -9.12
CA MET A 197 -10.69 -9.18 -7.94
C MET A 197 -10.32 -9.92 -6.66
N ARG A 198 -10.75 -11.18 -6.49
CA ARG A 198 -10.31 -11.98 -5.34
C ARG A 198 -8.79 -12.21 -5.29
N LYS A 199 -8.08 -12.08 -6.42
CA LYS A 199 -6.63 -12.33 -6.55
C LYS A 199 -5.81 -11.05 -6.68
N ARG A 200 -6.37 -9.92 -6.24
CA ARG A 200 -5.83 -8.59 -6.50
C ARG A 200 -4.73 -8.14 -5.54
N ASN A 201 -4.63 -8.79 -4.37
CA ASN A 201 -3.61 -8.49 -3.37
C ASN A 201 -2.39 -9.35 -3.63
N ILE A 202 -1.25 -8.69 -3.77
CA ILE A 202 0.05 -9.32 -3.87
C ILE A 202 0.88 -8.85 -2.68
N ILE A 203 1.53 -9.77 -1.98
CA ILE A 203 2.24 -9.46 -0.74
C ILE A 203 3.68 -9.89 -0.89
N TRP A 204 4.57 -8.91 -0.87
CA TRP A 204 6.00 -9.14 -0.66
C TRP A 204 6.29 -9.17 0.85
N ILE A 205 7.10 -10.11 1.32
CA ILE A 205 7.47 -10.23 2.73
C ILE A 205 8.96 -10.55 2.86
N ILE A 206 9.63 -9.87 3.80
CA ILE A 206 10.93 -10.25 4.34
C ILE A 206 10.80 -10.71 5.80
N ASP A 207 11.33 -11.89 6.10
CA ASP A 207 11.17 -12.55 7.41
C ASP A 207 12.30 -12.23 8.40
N ASP A 208 12.25 -12.84 9.58
CA ASP A 208 13.23 -12.65 10.66
C ASP A 208 14.64 -13.17 10.36
N ARG A 209 14.81 -13.88 9.24
CA ARG A 209 16.07 -14.40 8.72
C ARG A 209 16.45 -13.73 7.40
N ASP A 210 15.85 -12.58 7.12
CA ASP A 210 16.04 -11.76 5.92
C ASP A 210 15.72 -12.50 4.61
N ARG A 211 14.86 -13.53 4.65
CA ARG A 211 14.40 -14.25 3.46
C ARG A 211 13.20 -13.53 2.85
N THR A 212 13.27 -13.26 1.56
CA THR A 212 12.18 -12.61 0.81
C THR A 212 11.25 -13.62 0.16
N SER A 213 9.96 -13.32 0.14
CA SER A 213 8.94 -14.08 -0.59
C SER A 213 7.91 -13.14 -1.21
N LEU A 214 7.27 -13.57 -2.28
CA LEU A 214 6.21 -12.83 -2.96
C LEU A 214 5.02 -13.76 -3.19
N TRP A 215 3.82 -13.30 -2.83
CA TRP A 215 2.62 -14.12 -2.80
C TRP A 215 1.46 -13.41 -3.50
N ARG A 216 0.78 -14.08 -4.44
CA ARG A 216 -0.55 -13.64 -4.89
C ARG A 216 -1.60 -14.33 -4.03
N VAL A 217 -2.43 -13.53 -3.36
CA VAL A 217 -3.40 -14.01 -2.39
C VAL A 217 -4.78 -14.10 -3.03
N ASP A 218 -5.44 -15.26 -2.90
CA ASP A 218 -6.83 -15.46 -3.23
C ASP A 218 -7.71 -15.26 -1.99
N MET A 219 -8.32 -14.08 -1.91
CA MET A 219 -9.19 -13.62 -0.81
C MET A 219 -10.55 -14.33 -0.77
N GLY A 220 -10.91 -15.06 -1.83
CA GLY A 220 -12.16 -15.81 -1.91
C GLY A 220 -12.09 -17.21 -1.30
N VAL A 221 -10.89 -17.67 -0.91
CA VAL A 221 -10.71 -18.99 -0.31
C VAL A 221 -11.26 -19.01 1.11
N ARG A 222 -11.85 -20.15 1.51
CA ARG A 222 -12.20 -20.46 2.89
C ARG A 222 -11.26 -21.52 3.39
N THR A 223 -10.48 -21.19 4.41
CA THR A 223 -9.43 -22.07 4.93
C THR A 223 -9.96 -22.97 6.04
N GLY A 224 -11.08 -22.61 6.66
CA GLY A 224 -11.60 -23.28 7.87
C GLY A 224 -10.94 -22.77 9.15
N ASP A 225 -10.08 -21.76 9.05
CA ASP A 225 -9.36 -21.14 10.14
C ASP A 225 -9.84 -19.70 10.32
N SER A 226 -10.65 -19.46 11.34
CA SER A 226 -11.32 -18.17 11.55
C SER A 226 -10.37 -16.97 11.63
N ALA A 227 -9.17 -17.16 12.16
CA ALA A 227 -8.16 -16.11 12.25
C ALA A 227 -7.58 -15.73 10.88
N ILE A 228 -7.53 -16.66 9.93
CA ILE A 228 -7.12 -16.39 8.54
C ILE A 228 -8.30 -15.89 7.73
N ASP A 229 -9.46 -16.53 7.86
CA ASP A 229 -10.66 -16.20 7.08
C ASP A 229 -11.19 -14.79 7.40
N THR A 230 -10.89 -14.23 8.59
CA THR A 230 -11.19 -12.82 8.93
C THR A 230 -10.31 -11.83 8.15
N ILE A 231 -9.09 -12.23 7.79
CA ILE A 231 -8.13 -11.42 7.03
C ILE A 231 -8.41 -11.48 5.53
N LEU A 232 -8.89 -12.64 5.05
CA LEU A 232 -9.34 -12.81 3.68
C LEU A 232 -10.64 -12.01 3.48
N GLY A 233 -10.47 -10.74 3.07
CA GLY A 233 -11.51 -9.74 2.90
C GLY A 233 -12.70 -10.17 2.04
N GLY A 234 -13.77 -9.37 2.14
CA GLY A 234 -15.08 -9.71 1.58
C GLY A 234 -15.33 -9.18 0.17
N GLU A 235 -16.37 -9.74 -0.45
CA GLU A 235 -16.99 -9.19 -1.65
C GLU A 235 -17.55 -7.79 -1.41
N PRO A 236 -17.61 -6.93 -2.46
CA PRO A 236 -17.09 -7.15 -3.80
C PRO A 236 -15.61 -6.77 -3.96
N PHE A 237 -15.04 -6.04 -2.99
CA PHE A 237 -13.77 -5.35 -3.14
C PHE A 237 -12.56 -6.25 -2.97
N TYR A 238 -12.64 -7.27 -2.09
CA TYR A 238 -11.54 -8.17 -1.74
C TYR A 238 -10.23 -7.45 -1.44
N THR A 239 -10.27 -6.21 -0.94
CA THR A 239 -9.07 -5.43 -0.62
C THR A 239 -8.57 -5.86 0.75
N LEU A 240 -7.28 -6.16 0.85
CA LEU A 240 -6.66 -6.51 2.11
C LEU A 240 -6.34 -5.23 2.88
N TYR A 241 -6.86 -5.09 4.11
CA TYR A 241 -6.49 -3.97 4.95
C TYR A 241 -5.11 -4.23 5.59
N GLU A 242 -4.11 -3.49 5.14
CA GLU A 242 -2.70 -3.59 5.52
C GLU A 242 -2.47 -3.39 7.04
N GLY A 243 -3.29 -2.56 7.70
CA GLY A 243 -3.23 -2.36 9.15
C GLY A 243 -3.59 -3.63 9.95
N SER A 244 -4.22 -4.62 9.32
CA SER A 244 -4.43 -5.93 9.91
C SER A 244 -3.14 -6.74 9.99
N LEU A 245 -2.15 -6.44 9.16
CA LEU A 245 -0.90 -7.19 9.03
C LEU A 245 0.22 -6.63 9.90
N GLY A 246 0.12 -5.39 10.37
CA GLY A 246 1.16 -4.72 11.15
C GLY A 246 0.94 -3.22 11.24
N ASN A 247 1.92 -2.49 11.77
CA ASN A 247 1.93 -1.03 11.71
C ASN A 247 2.18 -0.61 10.26
N VAL A 248 1.29 0.20 9.70
CA VAL A 248 1.51 0.79 8.37
C VAL A 248 2.53 1.90 8.52
N VAL A 249 3.64 1.81 7.80
CA VAL A 249 4.79 2.72 7.97
C VAL A 249 5.03 3.61 6.76
N ALA A 250 4.59 3.18 5.58
CA ALA A 250 4.76 3.94 4.35
C ALA A 250 3.86 3.42 3.22
N ASP A 251 3.73 4.21 2.18
CA ASP A 251 3.24 3.77 0.86
C ASP A 251 4.35 3.93 -0.18
N LEU A 252 4.55 2.91 -1.02
CA LEU A 252 5.43 2.95 -2.18
C LEU A 252 4.61 3.24 -3.43
N TYR A 253 5.08 4.14 -4.29
CA TYR A 253 4.42 4.54 -5.53
C TYR A 253 5.32 4.33 -6.74
N TYR A 254 4.76 3.72 -7.78
CA TYR A 254 5.42 3.54 -9.07
C TYR A 254 4.43 3.56 -10.25
N LEU A 255 4.75 4.37 -11.25
CA LEU A 255 4.16 4.29 -12.58
C LEU A 255 5.28 4.09 -13.60
N ASN A 256 4.96 3.43 -14.71
CA ASN A 256 5.93 3.21 -15.75
C ASN A 256 6.47 4.55 -16.29
N GLY A 257 7.80 4.69 -16.32
CA GLY A 257 8.48 5.92 -16.72
C GLY A 257 8.68 6.94 -15.60
N LEU A 258 8.20 6.66 -14.38
CA LEU A 258 8.51 7.45 -13.19
C LEU A 258 9.54 6.74 -12.31
N GLU A 259 10.07 7.47 -11.35
CA GLU A 259 10.91 6.92 -10.30
C GLU A 259 10.06 6.24 -9.23
N LEU A 260 10.60 5.18 -8.61
CA LEU A 260 9.99 4.62 -7.42
C LEU A 260 10.12 5.64 -6.30
N SER A 261 9.02 5.87 -5.60
CA SER A 261 8.96 6.86 -4.54
C SER A 261 8.12 6.37 -3.36
N VAL A 262 8.20 7.07 -2.24
CA VAL A 262 7.58 6.65 -0.97
C VAL A 262 6.98 7.85 -0.23
N SER A 263 5.87 7.63 0.47
CA SER A 263 5.38 8.52 1.54
C SER A 263 5.52 7.81 2.87
N LEU A 264 6.27 8.38 3.82
CA LEU A 264 6.43 7.83 5.18
C LEU A 264 5.32 8.34 6.13
N TYR A 265 4.99 7.56 7.16
CA TYR A 265 3.99 7.90 8.19
C TYR A 265 4.59 8.21 9.56
#